data_AF-A0A7V8NJA2-F1
#
_entry.id   AF-A0A7V8NJA2-F1
#
_cell.length_a   1.000
_cell.length_b   1.000
_cell.length_c   1.000
_cell.angle_alpha   90.00
_cell.angle_beta   90.00
_cell.angle_gamma   90.00
#
_symmetry.space_group_name_H-M   'P 1'
#
loop_
_entity.id
_entity.type
_entity.pdbx_description
1 polymer ?
#
loop_
_entity_poly.entity_id
_entity_poly.type
_entity_poly.pdbx_seq_one_letter_code
_entity_poly.pdbx_strand_id
1 'polypeptide(L)'
;MHNEPEAKSYPLPEGPDMGQAVDSALKASQAAAQRLGRVMCVITAAAVRDVLTDRDHDAPFDAEWVEVAVSGDGSLFATGWYWPVSGERTAFADVVDDAANEVFDMNEWTPYLDDSNREVWEPISERLPDHRDGRRVWRINLAAAAALPLA
;
A
#
# COMPACT_ATOMS: atom_id res chain seq x y z
N MET A 1 64.56 10.36 -9.22
CA MET A 1 63.62 10.58 -8.09
C MET A 1 62.22 10.37 -8.62
N HIS A 2 61.60 9.23 -8.28
CA HIS A 2 60.16 9.01 -8.48
C HIS A 2 59.45 9.60 -7.25
N ASN A 3 58.57 10.57 -7.47
CA ASN A 3 57.59 10.99 -6.47
C ASN A 3 56.39 10.05 -6.63
N GLU A 4 56.25 9.06 -5.76
CA GLU A 4 54.97 8.37 -5.63
C GLU A 4 53.99 9.32 -4.95
N PRO A 5 52.77 9.51 -5.49
CA PRO A 5 51.78 10.35 -4.84
C PRO A 5 51.36 9.69 -3.51
N GLU A 6 51.51 10.41 -2.40
CA GLU A 6 50.98 10.00 -1.10
C GLU A 6 49.48 9.73 -1.23
N ALA A 7 49.08 8.49 -0.98
CA ALA A 7 47.67 8.13 -0.89
C ALA A 7 47.05 8.88 0.28
N LYS A 8 46.27 9.93 -0.03
CA LYS A 8 45.49 10.66 0.98
C LYS A 8 44.40 9.75 1.51
N SER A 9 44.55 9.25 2.74
CA SER A 9 43.43 8.69 3.49
C SER A 9 42.60 9.83 4.06
N TYR A 10 41.27 9.74 3.93
CA TYR A 10 40.34 10.65 4.61
C TYR A 10 39.91 10.02 5.94
N PRO A 11 39.71 10.83 7.00
CA PRO A 11 39.23 10.31 8.27
C PRO A 11 37.81 9.76 8.11
N LEU A 12 37.57 8.57 8.63
CA LEU A 12 36.24 7.98 8.79
C LEU A 12 35.77 8.19 10.24
N PRO A 13 34.46 8.36 10.49
CA PRO A 13 33.93 8.28 11.85
C PRO A 13 34.31 6.95 12.48
N GLU A 14 34.50 6.92 13.80
CA GLU A 14 34.88 5.67 14.47
C GLU A 14 33.74 4.62 14.42
N GLY A 15 34.11 3.34 14.45
CA GLY A 15 33.22 2.20 14.22
C GLY A 15 31.85 2.23 14.91
N PRO A 16 31.74 2.49 16.24
CA PRO A 16 30.44 2.46 16.92
C PRO A 16 29.48 3.56 16.45
N ASP A 17 29.98 4.72 16.01
CA ASP A 17 29.14 5.83 15.54
C ASP A 17 28.51 5.51 14.19
N MET A 18 29.24 4.83 13.30
CA MET A 18 28.71 4.39 12.01
C MET A 18 27.61 3.35 12.16
N GLY A 19 27.80 2.36 13.05
CA GLY A 19 26.77 1.36 13.33
C GLY A 19 25.48 1.96 13.89
N GLN A 20 25.59 2.86 14.86
CA GLN A 20 24.43 3.57 15.43
C GLN A 20 23.71 4.45 14.40
N ALA A 21 24.46 5.12 13.52
CA ALA A 21 23.88 5.92 12.45
C ALA A 21 23.09 5.06 11.46
N VAL A 22 23.61 3.89 11.07
CA VAL A 22 22.90 2.93 10.20
C VAL A 22 21.63 2.43 10.87
N ASP A 23 21.72 1.96 12.12
CA ASP A 23 20.54 1.45 12.84
C ASP A 23 19.45 2.51 12.99
N SER A 24 19.84 3.75 13.28
CA SER A 24 18.91 4.87 13.39
C SER A 24 18.23 5.19 12.06
N ALA A 25 19.00 5.19 10.96
CA ALA A 25 18.46 5.41 9.63
C ALA A 25 17.50 4.28 9.20
N LEU A 26 17.84 3.03 9.47
CA LEU A 26 16.98 1.88 9.16
C LEU A 26 15.66 1.93 9.95
N LYS A 27 15.72 2.22 11.26
CA LYS A 27 14.51 2.39 12.08
C LYS A 27 13.63 3.53 11.58
N ALA A 28 14.23 4.67 11.23
CA ALA A 28 13.50 5.81 10.68
C ALA A 28 12.85 5.46 9.34
N SER A 29 13.57 4.76 8.46
CA SER A 29 13.06 4.27 7.18
C SER A 29 11.88 3.31 7.36
N GLN A 30 11.99 2.35 8.28
CA GLN A 30 10.91 1.41 8.56
C GLN A 30 9.67 2.11 9.13
N ALA A 31 9.86 3.04 10.08
CA ALA A 31 8.76 3.82 10.63
C ALA A 31 8.04 4.66 9.56
N ALA A 32 8.80 5.25 8.64
CA ALA A 32 8.25 5.99 7.50
C ALA A 32 7.46 5.08 6.55
N ALA A 33 7.99 3.88 6.23
CA ALA A 33 7.31 2.89 5.39
C ALA A 33 5.99 2.43 6.03
N GLN A 34 5.98 2.11 7.32
CA GLN A 34 4.76 1.73 8.04
C GLN A 34 3.74 2.88 8.05
N ARG A 35 4.18 4.13 8.25
CA ARG A 35 3.30 5.30 8.17
C ARG A 35 2.70 5.47 6.78
N LEU A 36 3.51 5.32 5.74
CA LEU A 36 3.04 5.35 4.35
C LEU A 36 1.99 4.27 4.12
N GLY A 37 2.24 3.03 4.57
CA GLY A 37 1.27 1.94 4.47
C GLY A 37 -0.08 2.27 5.12
N ARG A 38 -0.07 2.92 6.31
CA ARG A 38 -1.32 3.33 6.99
C ARG A 38 -2.08 4.39 6.19
N VAL A 39 -1.36 5.41 5.71
CA VAL A 39 -1.94 6.46 4.86
C VAL A 39 -2.55 5.85 3.60
N MET A 40 -1.84 4.95 2.94
CA MET A 40 -2.29 4.34 1.69
C MET A 40 -3.49 3.41 1.87
N CYS A 41 -3.56 2.65 2.97
CA CYS A 41 -4.76 1.89 3.31
C CYS A 41 -5.99 2.81 3.48
N VAL A 42 -5.83 3.94 4.19
CA VAL A 42 -6.92 4.93 4.35
C VAL A 42 -7.31 5.55 3.01
N ILE A 43 -6.35 5.88 2.15
CA ILE A 43 -6.60 6.39 0.79
C ILE A 43 -7.35 5.35 -0.04
N THR A 44 -6.97 4.08 0.00
CA THR A 44 -7.70 3.01 -0.70
C THR A 44 -9.14 2.92 -0.21
N ALA A 45 -9.39 3.01 1.11
CA ALA A 45 -10.75 3.01 1.65
C ALA A 45 -11.56 4.24 1.21
N ALA A 46 -10.96 5.43 1.23
CA ALA A 46 -11.58 6.65 0.76
C ALA A 46 -11.89 6.60 -0.74
N ALA A 47 -10.98 6.06 -1.55
CA ALA A 47 -11.18 5.88 -2.98
C ALA A 47 -12.39 5.00 -3.25
N VAL A 48 -12.53 3.86 -2.56
CA VAL A 48 -13.71 2.99 -2.74
C VAL A 48 -15.01 3.70 -2.40
N ARG A 49 -15.07 4.48 -1.31
CA ARG A 49 -16.22 5.34 -1.01
C ARG A 49 -16.48 6.28 -2.18
N ASP A 50 -15.47 7.04 -2.60
CA ASP A 50 -15.62 8.09 -3.60
C ASP A 50 -16.12 7.55 -4.94
N VAL A 51 -15.65 6.36 -5.34
CA VAL A 51 -16.17 5.64 -6.51
C VAL A 51 -17.65 5.32 -6.34
N LEU A 52 -18.04 4.74 -5.21
CA LEU A 52 -19.42 4.27 -4.98
C LEU A 52 -20.42 5.40 -4.72
N THR A 53 -19.94 6.58 -4.32
CA THR A 53 -20.78 7.71 -3.96
C THR A 53 -20.68 8.89 -4.92
N ASP A 54 -19.97 8.75 -6.04
CA ASP A 54 -19.64 9.88 -6.93
C ASP A 54 -19.09 11.09 -6.15
N ARG A 55 -18.21 10.80 -5.19
CA ARG A 55 -17.57 11.78 -4.29
C ARG A 55 -18.55 12.55 -3.39
N ASP A 56 -19.82 12.15 -3.31
CA ASP A 56 -20.71 12.60 -2.25
C ASP A 56 -20.33 11.92 -0.93
N HIS A 57 -19.65 12.64 -0.06
CA HIS A 57 -19.14 12.10 1.21
C HIS A 57 -20.24 11.79 2.24
N ASP A 58 -21.45 12.33 2.05
CA ASP A 58 -22.59 12.10 2.94
C ASP A 58 -23.51 10.98 2.42
N ALA A 59 -23.30 10.53 1.17
CA ALA A 59 -24.08 9.44 0.59
C ALA A 59 -23.72 8.08 1.22
N PRO A 60 -24.73 7.21 1.44
CA PRO A 60 -24.49 5.89 1.99
C PRO A 60 -23.83 4.97 0.96
N PHE A 61 -22.92 4.12 1.43
CA PHE A 61 -22.34 3.00 0.68
C PHE A 61 -22.18 1.81 1.63
N ASP A 62 -22.14 0.60 1.09
CA ASP A 62 -22.12 -0.65 1.86
C ASP A 62 -20.90 -1.52 1.58
N ALA A 63 -19.87 -1.00 0.91
CA ALA A 63 -18.63 -1.73 0.68
C ALA A 63 -17.91 -2.05 1.99
N GLU A 64 -17.62 -3.33 2.19
CA GLU A 64 -16.88 -3.85 3.34
C GLU A 64 -15.45 -4.23 2.98
N TRP A 65 -15.24 -4.72 1.75
CA TRP A 65 -13.94 -5.18 1.27
C TRP A 65 -13.62 -4.69 -0.13
N VAL A 66 -12.35 -4.44 -0.43
CA VAL A 66 -11.86 -4.22 -1.81
C VAL A 66 -10.83 -5.27 -2.20
N GLU A 67 -10.91 -5.78 -3.43
CA GLU A 67 -9.97 -6.75 -3.95
C GLU A 67 -8.70 -6.06 -4.47
N VAL A 68 -7.55 -6.59 -4.05
CA VAL A 68 -6.23 -6.18 -4.53
C VAL A 68 -5.41 -7.39 -4.93
N ALA A 69 -4.54 -7.24 -5.91
CA ALA A 69 -3.65 -8.29 -6.36
C ALA A 69 -2.19 -7.83 -6.28
N VAL A 70 -1.31 -8.79 -5.99
CA VAL A 70 0.13 -8.55 -5.94
C VAL A 70 0.69 -8.57 -7.36
N SER A 71 1.43 -7.52 -7.73
CA SER A 71 2.14 -7.39 -8.98
C SER A 71 3.48 -8.16 -8.97
N GLY A 72 4.22 -8.13 -10.08
CA GLY A 72 5.50 -8.83 -10.18
C GLY A 72 6.61 -8.23 -9.31
N ASP A 73 6.52 -6.95 -8.96
CA ASP A 73 7.49 -6.26 -8.09
C ASP A 73 7.12 -6.32 -6.60
N GLY A 74 5.94 -6.86 -6.26
CA GLY A 74 5.45 -7.00 -4.89
C GLY A 74 4.47 -5.90 -4.45
N SER A 75 4.28 -4.84 -5.25
CA SER A 75 3.24 -3.83 -5.03
C SER A 75 1.83 -4.40 -5.22
N LEU A 76 0.85 -3.77 -4.58
CA LEU A 76 -0.57 -4.08 -4.75
C LEU A 76 -1.20 -3.20 -5.83
N PHE A 77 -2.25 -3.71 -6.47
CA PHE A 77 -3.15 -2.93 -7.31
C PHE A 77 -4.60 -3.37 -7.10
N ALA A 78 -5.53 -2.43 -7.13
CA ALA A 78 -6.96 -2.69 -7.10
C ALA A 78 -7.39 -3.37 -8.40
N THR A 79 -8.15 -4.45 -8.28
CA THR A 79 -8.55 -5.27 -9.44
C THR A 79 -9.87 -4.81 -10.08
N GLY A 80 -10.56 -3.86 -9.45
CA GLY A 80 -11.88 -3.40 -9.85
C GLY A 80 -13.04 -4.17 -9.21
N TRP A 81 -12.75 -5.02 -8.24
CA TRP A 81 -13.75 -5.81 -7.51
C TRP A 81 -13.81 -5.40 -6.04
N TYR A 82 -14.99 -5.50 -5.46
CA TYR A 82 -15.24 -5.24 -4.05
C TYR A 82 -16.34 -6.18 -3.52
N TRP A 83 -16.56 -6.17 -2.21
CA TRP A 83 -17.67 -6.86 -1.57
C TRP A 83 -18.48 -5.85 -0.76
N PRO A 84 -19.80 -5.75 -1.00
CA PRO A 84 -20.70 -5.10 -0.07
C PRO A 84 -20.92 -5.97 1.18
N VAL A 85 -21.61 -5.43 2.18
CA VAL A 85 -22.06 -6.14 3.40
C VAL A 85 -22.89 -7.40 3.06
N SER A 86 -23.51 -7.46 1.88
CA SER A 86 -24.21 -8.67 1.40
C SER A 86 -23.27 -9.86 1.17
N GLY A 87 -21.97 -9.62 1.00
CA GLY A 87 -20.94 -10.63 0.78
C GLY A 87 -20.84 -11.14 -0.67
N GLU A 88 -21.60 -10.58 -1.61
CA GLU A 88 -21.45 -10.90 -3.03
C GLU A 88 -20.27 -10.14 -3.65
N ARG A 89 -19.44 -10.81 -4.44
CA ARG A 89 -18.32 -10.15 -5.14
C ARG A 89 -18.87 -9.32 -6.29
N THR A 90 -18.70 -8.01 -6.25
CA THR A 90 -19.27 -7.05 -7.21
C THR A 90 -18.16 -6.32 -7.97
N ALA A 91 -18.31 -6.13 -9.28
CA ALA A 91 -17.39 -5.28 -10.04
C ALA A 91 -17.85 -3.83 -9.95
N PHE A 92 -16.92 -2.88 -9.86
CA PHE A 92 -17.27 -1.46 -9.98
C PHE A 92 -17.96 -1.15 -11.32
N ALA A 93 -17.57 -1.85 -12.39
CA ALA A 93 -18.18 -1.70 -13.71
C ALA A 93 -19.68 -2.06 -13.77
N ASP A 94 -20.20 -2.78 -12.77
CA ASP A 94 -21.63 -3.11 -12.69
C ASP A 94 -22.45 -2.00 -12.02
N VAL A 95 -21.78 -1.03 -11.36
CA VAL A 95 -22.44 -0.03 -10.49
C VAL A 95 -22.08 1.42 -10.83
N VAL A 96 -20.98 1.66 -11.57
CA VAL A 96 -20.57 3.00 -12.03
C VAL A 96 -20.23 3.02 -13.51
N ASP A 97 -20.56 4.13 -14.19
CA ASP A 97 -20.43 4.26 -15.66
C ASP A 97 -18.96 4.27 -16.14
N ASP A 98 -18.04 4.83 -15.35
CA ASP A 98 -16.62 4.98 -15.72
C ASP A 98 -15.66 4.25 -14.77
N ALA A 99 -16.01 3.00 -14.43
CA ALA A 99 -15.26 2.19 -13.48
C ALA A 99 -13.78 2.01 -13.86
N ALA A 100 -13.44 2.06 -15.16
CA ALA A 100 -12.07 1.91 -15.62
C ALA A 100 -11.18 3.09 -15.18
N ASN A 101 -11.67 4.32 -15.33
CA ASN A 101 -10.94 5.50 -14.88
C ASN A 101 -10.91 5.58 -13.34
N GLU A 102 -12.01 5.24 -12.67
CA GLU A 102 -12.05 5.22 -11.21
C GLU A 102 -11.06 4.21 -10.59
N VAL A 103 -10.96 3.01 -11.18
CA VAL A 103 -9.96 2.02 -10.75
C VAL A 103 -8.54 2.44 -11.12
N PHE A 104 -8.36 3.16 -12.25
CA PHE A 104 -7.08 3.72 -12.62
C PHE A 104 -6.61 4.76 -11.59
N ASP A 105 -7.47 5.67 -11.18
CA ASP A 105 -7.17 6.70 -10.16
C ASP A 105 -6.83 6.07 -8.80
N MET A 106 -7.57 5.04 -8.37
CA MET A 106 -7.23 4.27 -7.18
C MET A 106 -5.86 3.57 -7.29
N ASN A 107 -5.47 3.18 -8.50
CA ASN A 107 -4.18 2.56 -8.80
C ASN A 107 -3.01 3.56 -8.96
N GLU A 108 -3.26 4.86 -8.86
CA GLU A 108 -2.18 5.85 -8.68
C GLU A 108 -1.51 5.69 -7.31
N TRP A 109 -2.27 5.23 -6.30
CA TRP A 109 -1.85 5.19 -4.90
C TRP A 109 -1.68 3.78 -4.33
N THR A 110 -2.53 2.83 -4.75
CA THR A 110 -2.47 1.44 -4.25
C THR A 110 -1.08 0.77 -4.41
N PRO A 111 -0.28 1.05 -5.45
CA PRO A 111 1.08 0.48 -5.59
C PRO A 111 2.07 0.85 -4.50
N TYR A 112 1.79 1.87 -3.68
CA TYR A 112 2.60 2.17 -2.49
C TYR A 112 2.35 1.20 -1.34
N LEU A 113 1.36 0.32 -1.43
CA LEU A 113 1.23 -0.85 -0.57
C LEU A 113 2.06 -1.99 -1.17
N ASP A 114 3.11 -2.39 -0.47
CA ASP A 114 4.07 -3.37 -0.97
C ASP A 114 4.69 -4.18 0.19
N ASP A 115 5.78 -4.89 -0.07
CA ASP A 115 6.46 -5.69 0.95
C ASP A 115 7.05 -4.85 2.09
N SER A 116 7.46 -3.61 1.82
CA SER A 116 8.10 -2.72 2.79
C SER A 116 7.16 -2.28 3.91
N ASN A 117 5.85 -2.33 3.68
CA ASN A 117 4.81 -1.98 4.65
C ASN A 117 3.77 -3.08 4.83
N ARG A 118 4.12 -4.32 4.49
CA ARG A 118 3.27 -5.52 4.65
C ARG A 118 2.72 -5.68 6.06
N GLU A 119 3.53 -5.39 7.08
CA GLU A 119 3.12 -5.46 8.50
C GLU A 119 1.91 -4.57 8.82
N VAL A 120 1.55 -3.62 7.95
CA VAL A 120 0.39 -2.74 8.12
C VAL A 120 -0.84 -3.26 7.36
N TRP A 121 -0.70 -3.55 6.07
CA TRP A 121 -1.87 -3.89 5.25
C TRP A 121 -2.25 -5.36 5.35
N GLU A 122 -1.30 -6.29 5.56
CA GLU A 122 -1.59 -7.73 5.61
C GLU A 122 -2.51 -8.09 6.80
N PRO A 123 -2.33 -7.56 8.03
CA PRO A 123 -3.19 -7.90 9.16
C PRO A 123 -4.65 -7.46 9.05
N ILE A 124 -4.95 -6.45 8.21
CA ILE A 124 -6.31 -6.00 7.93
C ILE A 124 -6.88 -6.59 6.64
N SER A 125 -6.16 -7.55 6.06
CA SER A 125 -6.51 -8.19 4.79
C SER A 125 -6.79 -9.67 4.99
N GLU A 126 -7.55 -10.23 4.07
CA GLU A 126 -7.72 -11.67 3.95
C GLU A 126 -7.20 -12.15 2.61
N ARG A 127 -6.38 -13.20 2.62
CA ARG A 127 -5.90 -13.82 1.38
C ARG A 127 -7.04 -14.59 0.74
N LEU A 128 -7.29 -14.32 -0.53
CA LEU A 128 -8.24 -15.07 -1.34
C LEU A 128 -7.57 -16.33 -1.92
N PRO A 129 -8.34 -17.37 -2.27
CA PRO A 129 -7.82 -18.51 -3.01
C PRO A 129 -7.06 -18.04 -4.26
N ASP A 130 -5.95 -18.70 -4.57
CA ASP A 130 -5.11 -18.30 -5.69
C ASP A 130 -5.94 -18.26 -6.99
N HIS A 131 -5.85 -17.15 -7.72
CA HIS A 131 -6.52 -17.00 -9.00
C HIS A 131 -5.88 -17.91 -10.05
N ARG A 132 -6.63 -18.25 -11.10
CA ARG A 132 -6.17 -19.08 -12.23
C ARG A 132 -4.87 -18.59 -12.88
N ASP A 133 -4.58 -17.29 -12.73
CA ASP A 133 -3.41 -16.63 -13.32
C ASP A 133 -2.17 -16.66 -12.40
N GLY A 134 -2.23 -17.36 -11.26
CA GLY A 134 -1.12 -17.52 -10.31
C GLY A 134 -0.78 -16.28 -9.49
N ARG A 135 -1.55 -15.19 -9.63
CA ARG A 135 -1.39 -13.98 -8.83
C ARG A 135 -1.97 -14.19 -7.43
N ARG A 136 -1.24 -13.71 -6.42
CA ARG A 136 -1.74 -13.64 -5.04
C ARG A 136 -2.75 -12.50 -4.97
N VAL A 137 -3.95 -12.82 -4.51
CA VAL A 137 -5.06 -11.86 -4.39
C VAL A 137 -5.47 -11.80 -2.93
N TRP A 138 -5.80 -10.59 -2.48
CA TRP A 138 -6.23 -10.27 -1.14
C TRP A 138 -7.50 -9.44 -1.22
N ARG A 139 -8.25 -9.42 -0.13
CA ARG A 139 -9.27 -8.41 0.10
C ARG A 139 -8.89 -7.60 1.34
N ILE A 140 -8.91 -6.27 1.23
CA ILE A 140 -8.60 -5.35 2.34
C ILE A 140 -9.92 -4.95 3.02
N ASN A 141 -9.99 -5.05 4.35
CA ASN A 141 -11.14 -4.60 5.11
C ASN A 141 -11.19 -3.06 5.16
N LEU A 142 -12.23 -2.46 4.59
CA LEU A 142 -12.32 -1.01 4.41
C LEU A 142 -12.54 -0.27 5.73
N ALA A 143 -13.30 -0.86 6.66
CA ALA A 143 -13.52 -0.27 7.98
C ALA A 143 -12.24 -0.29 8.83
N ALA A 144 -11.49 -1.39 8.80
CA ALA A 144 -10.21 -1.50 9.50
C ALA A 144 -9.16 -0.56 8.88
N ALA A 145 -9.11 -0.46 7.54
CA ALA A 145 -8.25 0.48 6.84
C ALA A 145 -8.55 1.92 7.25
N ALA A 146 -9.82 2.33 7.25
CA ALA A 146 -10.25 3.68 7.64
C ALA A 146 -9.95 4.01 9.12
N ALA A 147 -9.82 3.00 9.98
CA ALA A 147 -9.53 3.18 11.40
C ALA A 147 -8.02 3.29 11.72
N LEU A 148 -7.14 3.16 10.73
CA LEU A 148 -5.69 3.21 10.96
C LEU A 148 -5.21 4.62 11.37
N PRO A 149 -4.26 4.72 12.33
CA PRO A 149 -3.70 5.99 12.73
C PRO A 149 -2.76 6.56 11.66
N LEU A 150 -2.95 7.83 11.27
CA LEU A 150 -2.11 8.51 10.27
C LEU A 150 -0.80 9.11 10.83
N ALA A 151 -0.67 9.15 12.16
CA ALA A 151 0.51 9.63 12.87
C ALA A 151 1.60 8.55 13.00
#